data_AF-A0A969MV50-F1
#
_entry.id   AF-A0A969MV50-F1
#
_cell.length_a   1.000
_cell.length_b   1.000
_cell.length_c   1.000
_cell.angle_alpha   90.00
_cell.angle_beta   90.00
_cell.angle_gamma   90.00
#
_symmetry.space_group_name_H-M   'P 1'
#
loop_
_entity.id
_entity.type
_entity.pdbx_description
1 polymer ?
#
loop_
_entity_poly.entity_id
_entity_poly.type
_entity_poly.pdbx_seq_one_letter_code
_entity_poly.pdbx_strand_id
1 'polypeptide(L)'
;AQSLIAAGETFGAGNLPATPELANAANAAIDQDACRIEEIDGRRLFIHVFSPPPRLIIVGAVHIAQPLAQMARIAGYSVFLVDPRPAFVERDGFAGTTPIASWPDEAITDLASTAEPPSSP
;
A
#
# COMPACT_ATOMS: atom_id res chain seq x y z
N ALA A 1 1.12 12.05 2.88
CA ALA A 1 1.39 13.13 3.84
C ALA A 1 1.04 12.64 5.24
N GLN A 2 1.99 12.62 6.17
CA GLN A 2 1.75 12.16 7.55
C GLN A 2 1.28 13.35 8.40
N SER A 3 0.32 13.14 9.29
CA SER A 3 -0.19 14.17 10.21
C SER A 3 -0.56 13.52 11.53
N LEU A 4 -0.11 14.11 12.64
CA LEU A 4 -0.46 13.66 13.99
C LEU A 4 -1.52 14.61 14.55
N ILE A 5 -2.57 14.07 15.18
CA ILE A 5 -3.55 14.87 15.91
C ILE A 5 -3.43 14.53 17.39
N ALA A 6 -3.05 15.51 18.20
CA ALA A 6 -2.90 15.38 19.65
C ALA A 6 -3.78 16.41 20.36
N ALA A 7 -4.70 15.96 21.24
CA ALA A 7 -5.55 16.83 22.05
C ALA A 7 -6.34 17.92 21.28
N GLY A 8 -6.72 17.66 20.02
CA GLY A 8 -7.44 18.62 19.17
C GLY A 8 -6.54 19.56 18.35
N GLU A 9 -5.22 19.42 18.48
CA GLU A 9 -4.23 20.15 17.68
C GLU A 9 -3.64 19.23 16.60
N THR A 10 -3.56 19.72 15.37
CA THR A 10 -2.95 19.00 14.24
C THR A 10 -1.49 19.44 14.09
N PHE A 11 -0.56 18.51 14.26
CA PHE A 11 0.86 18.71 14.01
C PHE A 11 1.18 18.17 12.60
N GLY A 12 1.44 19.10 11.68
CA GLY A 12 1.82 18.79 10.30
C GLY A 12 3.29 18.37 10.17
N ALA A 13 3.60 17.71 9.04
CA ALA A 13 4.95 17.28 8.65
C ALA A 13 5.98 18.41 8.87
N GLY A 14 6.76 18.32 9.95
CA GLY A 14 7.82 19.29 10.28
C GLY A 14 7.83 19.79 11.72
N ASN A 15 6.73 19.68 12.48
CA ASN A 15 6.68 20.14 13.88
C ASN A 15 6.04 19.11 14.83
N LEU A 16 6.32 17.84 14.61
CA LEU A 16 6.03 16.80 15.60
C LEU A 16 6.98 17.05 16.79
N PRO A 17 6.51 17.07 18.05
CA PRO A 17 7.41 16.91 19.19
C PRO A 17 7.98 15.49 19.12
N ALA A 18 9.04 15.31 18.34
CA ALA A 18 9.61 14.00 18.04
C ALA A 18 10.43 13.52 19.24
N THR A 19 9.75 13.13 20.32
CA THR A 19 10.39 12.28 21.30
C THR A 19 10.67 10.92 20.64
N PRO A 20 11.80 10.27 20.99
CA PRO A 20 12.11 8.94 20.43
C PRO A 20 10.99 7.93 20.65
N GLU A 21 10.24 8.07 21.74
CA GLU A 21 9.10 7.23 22.08
C GLU A 21 7.93 7.42 21.11
N LEU A 22 7.55 8.68 20.80
CA LEU A 22 6.54 8.97 19.79
C LEU A 22 6.95 8.49 18.39
N ALA A 23 8.22 8.66 18.02
CA ALA A 23 8.74 8.19 16.74
C ALA A 23 8.65 6.65 16.62
N ASN A 24 9.05 5.93 17.68
CA ASN A 24 8.95 4.48 17.72
C ASN A 24 7.50 3.99 17.67
N ALA A 25 6.60 4.64 18.42
CA ALA A 25 5.18 4.32 18.39
C ALA A 25 4.57 4.55 17.01
N ALA A 26 4.88 5.68 16.36
CA ALA A 26 4.43 5.97 15.01
C ALA A 26 4.94 4.95 13.99
N ASN A 27 6.24 4.61 14.04
CA ASN A 27 6.82 3.59 13.15
C ASN A 27 6.17 2.22 13.34
N ALA A 28 5.98 1.78 14.59
CA ALA A 28 5.28 0.53 14.87
C ALA A 28 3.82 0.54 14.38
N ALA A 29 3.15 1.70 14.37
CA ALA A 29 1.79 1.84 13.83
C ALA A 29 1.77 1.70 12.31
N ILE A 30 2.74 2.31 11.64
CA ILE A 30 2.94 2.21 10.19
C ILE A 30 3.24 0.75 9.80
N ASP A 31 4.16 0.09 10.50
CA ASP A 31 4.55 -1.30 10.21
C ASP A 31 3.39 -2.29 10.38
N GLN A 32 2.46 -2.00 11.29
CA GLN A 32 1.28 -2.82 11.56
C GLN A 32 0.05 -2.40 10.75
N ASP A 33 0.15 -1.33 9.97
CA ASP A 33 -0.98 -0.69 9.29
C ASP A 33 -2.19 -0.47 10.22
N ALA A 34 -1.93 -0.04 11.45
CA ALA A 34 -2.93 -0.01 12.53
C ALA A 34 -2.99 1.35 13.22
N CYS A 35 -4.20 1.90 13.27
CA CYS A 35 -4.49 3.09 14.08
C CYS A 35 -4.66 2.70 15.54
N ARG A 36 -4.06 3.46 16.46
CA ARG A 36 -4.18 3.18 17.90
C ARG A 36 -4.01 4.42 18.76
N ILE A 37 -4.38 4.26 20.02
CA ILE A 37 -4.17 5.26 21.06
C ILE A 37 -2.97 4.84 21.89
N GLU A 38 -2.05 5.75 22.13
CA GLU A 38 -0.84 5.54 22.93
C GLU A 38 -0.78 6.58 24.06
N GLU A 39 -0.23 6.19 25.21
CA GLU A 39 0.12 7.10 26.28
C GLU A 39 1.62 7.38 26.22
N ILE A 40 1.99 8.61 25.87
CA ILE A 40 3.39 9.04 25.68
C ILE A 40 3.56 10.37 26.40
N ASP A 41 4.61 10.51 27.20
CA ASP A 41 4.89 11.71 28.00
C ASP A 41 3.70 12.17 28.88
N GLY A 42 2.92 11.21 29.40
CA GLY A 42 1.71 11.49 30.19
C GLY A 42 0.56 12.09 29.39
N ARG A 43 0.63 12.05 28.06
CA ARG A 43 -0.43 12.49 27.14
C ARG A 43 -1.02 11.31 26.41
N ARG A 44 -2.34 11.35 26.21
CA ARG A 44 -3.06 10.36 25.41
C ARG A 44 -3.11 10.83 23.95
N LEU A 45 -2.37 10.15 23.08
CA LEU A 45 -2.20 10.50 21.67
C LEU A 45 -2.92 9.49 20.78
N PHE A 46 -3.58 9.97 19.72
CA PHE A 46 -4.15 9.10 18.69
C PHE A 46 -3.24 9.08 17.47
N ILE A 47 -2.73 7.91 17.13
CA ILE A 47 -1.91 7.69 15.94
C ILE A 47 -2.82 7.17 14.85
N HIS A 48 -3.03 7.98 13.82
CA HIS A 48 -3.80 7.64 12.64
C HIS A 48 -2.86 7.36 11.47
N VAL A 49 -2.90 6.13 10.95
CA VAL A 49 -2.05 5.68 9.84
C VAL A 49 -2.84 5.80 8.54
N PHE A 50 -2.26 6.50 7.57
CA PHE A 50 -2.80 6.59 6.21
C PHE A 50 -1.89 5.82 5.27
N SER A 51 -2.17 4.54 5.09
CA SER A 51 -1.40 3.70 4.16
C SER A 51 -1.97 3.78 2.74
N PRO A 52 -1.10 3.74 1.71
CA PRO A 52 -1.56 3.58 0.34
C PRO A 52 -2.26 2.21 0.17
N PRO A 53 -3.07 2.05 -0.89
CA PRO A 53 -3.69 0.77 -1.21
C PRO A 53 -2.67 -0.38 -1.23
N PRO A 54 -2.95 -1.51 -0.56
CA PRO A 54 -2.04 -2.65 -0.54
C PRO A 54 -1.83 -3.19 -1.96
N ARG A 55 -0.60 -3.62 -2.25
CA ARG A 55 -0.22 -4.14 -3.57
C ARG A 55 -0.51 -5.64 -3.62
N LEU A 56 -1.20 -6.09 -4.67
CA LEU A 56 -1.42 -7.51 -4.96
C LEU A 56 -0.76 -7.87 -6.28
N ILE A 57 0.13 -8.86 -6.28
CA ILE A 57 0.75 -9.39 -7.48
C ILE A 57 0.08 -10.72 -7.83
N ILE A 58 -0.56 -10.78 -9.00
CA ILE A 58 -1.16 -11.99 -9.54
C ILE A 58 -0.22 -12.53 -10.62
N VAL A 59 0.33 -13.72 -10.38
CA VAL A 59 1.21 -14.41 -11.34
C VAL A 59 0.40 -15.40 -12.17
N GLY A 60 0.38 -15.19 -13.48
CA GLY A 60 -0.35 -15.99 -14.46
C GLY A 60 -1.70 -15.36 -14.84
N ALA A 61 -1.82 -14.89 -16.07
CA ALA A 61 -3.00 -14.20 -16.59
C ALA A 61 -4.00 -15.16 -17.28
N VAL A 62 -4.32 -16.26 -16.60
CA VAL A 62 -5.26 -17.29 -17.08
C VAL A 62 -6.67 -17.11 -16.49
N HIS A 63 -7.62 -17.96 -16.89
CA HIS A 63 -9.06 -17.80 -16.61
C HIS A 63 -9.45 -17.58 -15.13
N ILE A 64 -8.70 -18.14 -14.16
CA ILE A 64 -8.97 -17.92 -12.73
C ILE A 64 -8.55 -16.52 -12.25
N ALA A 65 -7.60 -15.87 -12.93
CA ALA A 65 -7.05 -14.60 -12.53
C ALA A 65 -8.02 -13.44 -12.76
N GLN A 66 -8.94 -13.56 -13.73
CA GLN A 66 -9.91 -12.51 -14.05
C GLN A 66 -10.87 -12.21 -12.88
N PRO A 67 -11.64 -13.18 -12.34
CA PRO A 67 -12.50 -12.90 -11.21
C PRO A 67 -11.70 -12.51 -9.95
N LEU A 68 -10.50 -13.07 -9.76
CA LEU A 68 -9.61 -12.69 -8.67
C LEU A 68 -9.19 -11.22 -8.74
N ALA A 69 -8.74 -10.76 -9.92
CA ALA A 69 -8.34 -9.38 -10.14
C ALA A 69 -9.51 -8.41 -9.90
N GLN A 70 -10.72 -8.77 -10.36
CA GLN A 70 -11.92 -7.96 -10.10
C GLN A 70 -12.25 -7.88 -8.60
N MET A 71 -12.24 -9.00 -7.89
CA MET A 71 -12.49 -9.03 -6.44
C MET A 71 -11.44 -8.22 -5.67
N ALA A 72 -10.17 -8.35 -6.04
CA ALA A 72 -9.08 -7.62 -5.41
C ALA A 72 -9.21 -6.10 -5.61
N ARG A 73 -9.57 -5.65 -6.81
CA ARG A 73 -9.83 -4.22 -7.06
C ARG A 73 -10.99 -3.69 -6.23
N ILE A 74 -12.08 -4.44 -6.13
CA ILE A 74 -13.24 -4.08 -5.29
C ILE A 74 -12.83 -4.00 -3.81
N ALA A 75 -11.94 -4.89 -3.37
CA ALA A 75 -11.37 -4.87 -2.02
C ALA A 75 -10.31 -3.76 -1.80
N GLY A 76 -10.04 -2.92 -2.81
CA GLY A 76 -9.14 -1.77 -2.69
C GLY A 76 -7.66 -2.10 -2.90
N TYR A 77 -7.31 -3.23 -3.54
CA TYR A 77 -5.92 -3.55 -3.88
C TYR A 77 -5.46 -2.85 -5.17
N SER A 78 -4.20 -2.43 -5.16
CA SER A 78 -3.45 -2.10 -6.38
C SER A 78 -2.95 -3.39 -7.02
N VAL A 79 -3.63 -3.86 -8.07
CA VAL A 79 -3.39 -5.17 -8.69
C VAL A 79 -2.38 -5.07 -9.83
N PHE A 80 -1.29 -5.84 -9.72
CA PHE A 80 -0.31 -6.07 -10.77
C PHE A 80 -0.50 -7.47 -11.34
N LEU A 81 -0.64 -7.58 -12.65
CA LEU A 81 -0.85 -8.83 -13.34
C LEU A 81 0.40 -9.21 -14.13
N VAL A 82 1.08 -10.26 -13.70
CA VAL A 82 2.37 -10.70 -14.25
C VAL A 82 2.17 -11.96 -15.08
N ASP A 83 2.48 -11.91 -16.36
CA ASP A 83 2.60 -13.10 -17.22
C ASP A 83 3.61 -12.82 -18.34
N PRO A 84 4.61 -13.69 -18.57
CA PRO A 84 5.62 -13.46 -19.60
C PRO A 84 5.05 -13.56 -21.03
N ARG A 85 3.75 -13.90 -21.19
CA ARG A 85 3.06 -13.96 -22.47
C ARG A 85 2.17 -12.70 -22.62
N PRO A 86 2.59 -11.68 -23.41
CA PRO A 86 1.87 -10.40 -23.52
C PRO A 86 0.38 -10.55 -23.88
N ALA A 87 0.08 -11.49 -24.79
CA ALA A 87 -1.29 -11.77 -25.22
C ALA A 87 -2.26 -12.20 -24.10
N PHE A 88 -1.75 -12.58 -22.92
CA PHE A 88 -2.58 -12.95 -21.77
C PHE A 88 -2.90 -11.75 -20.88
N VAL A 89 -1.96 -10.83 -20.68
CA VAL A 89 -2.14 -9.64 -19.83
C VAL A 89 -2.90 -8.51 -20.54
N GLU A 90 -2.84 -8.45 -21.87
CA GLU A 90 -3.52 -7.44 -22.70
C GLU A 90 -5.02 -7.72 -22.94
N ARG A 91 -5.59 -8.74 -22.30
CA ARG A 91 -7.00 -9.10 -22.47
C ARG A 91 -7.95 -8.13 -21.76
N ASP A 92 -9.08 -7.82 -22.39
CA ASP A 92 -10.13 -6.92 -21.87
C ASP A 92 -10.63 -7.29 -20.45
N GLY A 93 -10.53 -8.56 -20.05
CA GLY A 93 -10.94 -9.04 -18.73
C GLY A 93 -10.10 -8.53 -17.55
N PHE A 94 -9.01 -7.78 -17.81
CA PHE A 94 -8.09 -7.27 -16.78
C PHE A 94 -8.07 -5.74 -16.67
N ALA A 95 -9.13 -5.08 -17.15
CA ALA A 95 -9.30 -3.63 -17.01
C ALA A 95 -9.04 -3.15 -15.57
N GLY A 96 -8.25 -2.08 -15.43
CA GLY A 96 -7.89 -1.47 -14.15
C GLY A 96 -6.88 -2.26 -13.30
N THR A 97 -6.20 -3.25 -13.89
CA THR A 97 -4.96 -3.81 -13.36
C THR A 97 -3.75 -3.19 -14.05
N THR A 98 -2.57 -3.32 -13.47
CA THR A 98 -1.30 -2.96 -14.12
C THR A 98 -0.68 -4.20 -14.77
N PRO A 99 -0.67 -4.32 -16.11
CA PRO A 99 -0.09 -5.47 -16.79
C PRO A 99 1.45 -5.40 -16.76
N ILE A 100 2.08 -6.54 -16.50
CA ILE A 100 3.53 -6.71 -16.52
C ILE A 100 3.86 -7.95 -17.37
N ALA A 101 4.43 -7.71 -18.55
CA ALA A 101 4.80 -8.75 -19.51
C ALA A 101 6.25 -9.22 -19.31
N SER A 102 6.58 -9.70 -18.11
CA SER A 102 7.92 -10.22 -17.77
C SER A 102 7.83 -11.50 -16.94
N TRP A 103 8.96 -12.13 -16.67
CA TRP A 103 8.99 -13.29 -15.79
C TRP A 103 8.71 -12.88 -14.34
N PRO A 104 8.10 -13.77 -13.51
CA PRO A 104 7.69 -13.41 -12.16
C PRO A 104 8.81 -12.90 -11.26
N ASP A 105 10.01 -13.47 -11.37
CA ASP A 105 11.21 -13.07 -10.63
C ASP A 105 11.69 -11.67 -11.03
N GLU A 106 11.70 -11.35 -12.33
CA GLU A 106 11.99 -10.02 -12.84
C GLU A 106 10.96 -9.00 -12.32
N ALA A 107 9.66 -9.30 -12.48
CA ALA A 107 8.58 -8.44 -12.04
C ALA A 107 8.62 -8.16 -10.53
N ILE A 108 8.85 -9.18 -9.70
CA ILE A 108 8.95 -9.02 -8.25
C ILE A 108 10.15 -8.16 -7.87
N THR A 109 11.28 -8.33 -8.55
CA THR A 109 12.51 -7.56 -8.30
C THR A 109 12.29 -6.08 -8.62
N ASP A 110 11.71 -5.78 -9.79
CA ASP A 110 11.40 -4.41 -10.22
C ASP A 110 10.37 -3.75 -9.29
N LEU A 111 9.32 -4.49 -8.92
CA LEU A 111 8.28 -4.02 -8.03
C LEU A 111 8.78 -3.78 -6.60
N ALA A 112 9.72 -4.60 -6.11
CA ALA A 112 10.33 -4.40 -4.79
C ALA A 112 11.23 -3.15 -4.76
N SER A 113 11.89 -2.83 -5.87
CA SER A 113 12.70 -1.61 -6.00
C SER A 113 11.88 -0.32 -6.08
N THR A 114 10.61 -0.43 -6.50
CA THR A 114 9.69 0.69 -6.67
C THR A 114 8.85 0.90 -5.41
N ALA A 115 9.09 2.00 -4.70
CA ALA A 115 8.38 2.34 -3.47
C ALA A 115 6.96 2.91 -3.70
N GLU A 116 6.65 3.35 -4.92
CA GLU A 116 5.38 4.02 -5.24
C GLU A 116 4.48 3.12 -6.12
N PRO A 117 3.18 2.96 -5.81
CA PRO A 117 2.26 2.32 -6.73
C PRO A 117 2.14 3.16 -8.02
N PRO A 118 1.90 2.52 -9.19
CA PRO A 118 1.67 3.25 -10.42
C PRO A 118 0.49 4.19 -10.22
N SER A 119 0.66 5.45 -10.64
CA SER A 119 -0.42 6.41 -10.70
C SER A 119 -1.57 5.81 -11.50
N SER A 120 -2.76 5.77 -10.89
CA SER A 120 -3.96 5.29 -11.59
C SER A 120 -4.18 6.12 -12.86
N PRO A 121 -4.52 5.50 -14.01
CA PRO A 121 -4.90 6.20 -15.22
C PRO A 121 -6.26 6.91 -15.08
#